data_AF-A0A385FUU1-F1
#
_entry.id   AF-A0A385FUU1-F1
#
_cell.length_a   1.000
_cell.length_b   1.000
_cell.length_c   1.000
_cell.angle_alpha   90.00
_cell.angle_beta   90.00
_cell.angle_gamma   90.00
#
_symmetry.space_group_name_H-M   'P 1'
#
loop_
_entity.id
_entity.type
_entity.pdbx_description
1 polymer ?
#
loop_
_entity_poly.entity_id
_entity_poly.type
_entity_poly.pdbx_seq_one_letter_code
_entity_poly.pdbx_strand_id
1 'polypeptide(L)'
;MAHTLVTPRYYQDFQCIGDKCEDNCCHGWTISIDKKTYRNYVSHPDQLIQSTAKLHIEKVKKSDAHWGTIRMDESGACPFLDGVGLCNVHKKMGAEALSHTCKTYPRQLRQFGTQHRRSLVLSCPEVSRQVLLNPDAMVVDVTPFKGQVRPSPVPSTIDTLHSLSIDLLLADGMTIEDKLWLIGMLVHRDEGKGSNQAFIEQLIPMINDGQLSAAFSQIPFIGKVQWWALRTLTHLLVQNQQRRGSRAGAHFVDILTKE
;
A
#
# COMPACT_ATOMS: atom_id res chain seq x y z
N MET A 1 10.21 2.55 -26.09
CA MET A 1 10.95 3.08 -24.92
C MET A 1 11.33 1.92 -24.03
N ALA A 2 12.53 1.92 -23.44
CA ALA A 2 12.92 0.88 -22.50
C ALA A 2 12.14 1.05 -21.18
N HIS A 3 11.60 -0.05 -20.64
CA HIS A 3 10.93 -0.06 -19.36
C HIS A 3 11.90 -0.47 -18.25
N THR A 4 11.77 0.16 -17.08
CA THR A 4 12.61 -0.12 -15.91
C THR A 4 11.77 -0.74 -14.79
N LEU A 5 12.42 -1.50 -13.93
CA LEU A 5 11.90 -2.07 -12.70
C LEU A 5 12.62 -1.40 -11.53
N VAL A 6 11.84 -0.76 -10.67
CA VAL A 6 12.28 0.00 -9.51
C VAL A 6 11.95 -0.84 -8.27
N THR A 7 12.96 -1.25 -7.51
CA THR A 7 12.82 -2.14 -6.35
C THR A 7 13.47 -1.52 -5.11
N PRO A 8 12.69 -1.11 -4.10
CA PRO A 8 13.24 -0.69 -2.80
C PRO A 8 13.86 -1.87 -2.03
N ARG A 9 14.83 -1.59 -1.17
CA ARG A 9 15.49 -2.59 -0.30
C ARG A 9 14.49 -3.33 0.59
N TYR A 10 13.53 -2.61 1.19
CA TYR A 10 12.49 -3.24 2.02
C TYR A 10 11.63 -4.28 1.27
N TYR A 11 11.54 -4.18 -0.07
CA TYR A 11 10.86 -5.20 -0.88
C TYR A 11 11.68 -6.48 -0.99
N GLN A 12 13.01 -6.36 -1.13
CA GLN A 12 13.94 -7.48 -1.26
C GLN A 12 14.09 -8.23 0.06
N ASP A 13 14.19 -7.49 1.17
CA ASP A 13 14.43 -8.04 2.50
C ASP A 13 13.18 -8.69 3.12
N PHE A 14 11.99 -8.35 2.61
CA PHE A 14 10.75 -8.80 3.21
C PHE A 14 10.57 -10.33 3.16
N GLN A 15 10.38 -10.88 4.35
CA GLN A 15 9.94 -12.26 4.57
C GLN A 15 8.76 -12.27 5.54
N CYS A 16 7.77 -13.14 5.27
CA CYS A 16 6.65 -13.31 6.18
C CYS A 16 7.13 -13.97 7.47
N ILE A 17 6.82 -13.37 8.62
CA ILE A 17 7.19 -13.89 9.95
C ILE A 17 6.20 -14.92 10.51
N GLY A 18 5.17 -15.28 9.74
CA GLY A 18 4.27 -16.40 10.03
C GLY A 18 3.50 -16.24 11.35
N ASP A 19 3.65 -17.22 12.22
CA ASP A 19 3.02 -17.32 13.56
C ASP A 19 3.51 -16.24 14.54
N LYS A 20 4.64 -15.58 14.25
CA LYS A 20 5.13 -14.43 15.04
C LYS A 20 4.43 -13.11 14.70
N CYS A 21 3.53 -13.11 13.71
CA CYS A 21 2.84 -11.91 13.26
C CYS A 21 1.75 -11.49 14.25
N GLU A 22 1.89 -10.30 14.82
CA GLU A 22 0.93 -9.72 15.77
C GLU A 22 -0.40 -9.30 15.12
N ASP A 23 -0.41 -9.10 13.80
CA ASP A 23 -1.59 -8.72 13.02
C ASP A 23 -1.64 -9.50 11.69
N ASN A 24 -2.15 -10.73 11.77
CA ASN A 24 -2.18 -11.69 10.66
C ASN A 24 -3.03 -11.20 9.46
N CYS A 25 -2.66 -11.60 8.24
CA CYS A 25 -3.33 -11.12 7.01
C CYS A 25 -4.70 -11.73 6.73
N CYS A 26 -5.18 -12.62 7.58
CA CYS A 26 -6.37 -13.42 7.36
C CYS A 26 -7.65 -12.77 7.94
N HIS A 27 -7.78 -11.44 7.90
CA HIS A 27 -9.00 -10.75 8.34
C HIS A 27 -9.25 -9.44 7.58
N GLY A 28 -10.53 -9.07 7.43
CA GLY A 28 -10.92 -7.70 7.07
C GLY A 28 -10.75 -7.29 5.60
N TRP A 29 -10.66 -8.25 4.66
CA TRP A 29 -10.66 -7.99 3.21
C TRP A 29 -11.12 -9.22 2.41
N THR A 30 -11.43 -9.04 1.13
CA THR A 30 -11.89 -10.13 0.26
C THR A 30 -10.70 -10.96 -0.24
N ILE A 31 -10.68 -12.26 0.10
CA ILE A 31 -9.69 -13.20 -0.41
C ILE A 31 -10.28 -13.96 -1.60
N SER A 32 -9.82 -13.64 -2.81
CA SER A 32 -10.15 -14.40 -4.01
C SER A 32 -9.29 -15.67 -4.13
N ILE A 33 -9.88 -16.70 -4.72
CA ILE A 33 -9.29 -18.02 -4.94
C ILE A 33 -9.35 -18.34 -6.43
N ASP A 34 -8.21 -18.68 -7.00
CA ASP A 34 -8.11 -19.19 -8.38
C ASP A 34 -8.60 -20.64 -8.46
N LYS A 35 -8.93 -21.09 -9.67
CA LYS A 35 -9.54 -22.39 -9.92
C LYS A 35 -8.64 -23.56 -9.53
N LYS A 36 -7.32 -23.43 -9.71
CA LYS A 36 -6.35 -24.47 -9.36
C LYS A 36 -6.32 -24.63 -7.84
N THR A 37 -6.16 -23.53 -7.12
CA THR A 37 -6.16 -23.51 -5.65
C THR A 37 -7.48 -24.01 -5.08
N TYR A 38 -8.61 -23.58 -5.65
CA TYR A 38 -9.93 -24.07 -5.23
C TYR A 38 -10.01 -25.59 -5.29
N ARG A 39 -9.65 -26.19 -6.44
CA ARG A 39 -9.66 -27.64 -6.65
C ARG A 39 -8.76 -28.34 -5.63
N ASN A 40 -7.53 -27.84 -5.47
CA ASN A 40 -6.57 -28.38 -4.52
C ASN A 40 -7.13 -28.43 -3.10
N TYR A 41 -7.84 -27.39 -2.66
CA TYR A 41 -8.40 -27.35 -1.31
C TYR A 41 -9.60 -28.30 -1.16
N VAL A 42 -10.56 -28.30 -2.10
CA VAL A 42 -11.79 -29.11 -1.95
C VAL A 42 -11.59 -30.61 -2.16
N SER A 43 -10.47 -31.01 -2.76
CA SER A 43 -10.07 -32.41 -2.89
C SER A 43 -8.88 -32.79 -2.01
N HIS A 44 -8.49 -31.93 -1.05
CA HIS A 44 -7.34 -32.20 -0.20
C HIS A 44 -7.62 -33.41 0.73
N PRO A 45 -6.62 -34.27 1.02
CA PRO A 45 -6.78 -35.37 1.97
C PRO A 45 -6.99 -34.92 3.42
N ASP A 46 -6.42 -33.78 3.80
CA ASP A 46 -6.63 -33.21 5.14
C ASP A 46 -8.08 -32.73 5.31
N GLN A 47 -8.79 -33.35 6.25
CA GLN A 47 -10.22 -33.12 6.46
C GLN A 47 -10.54 -31.68 6.88
N LEU A 48 -9.66 -31.00 7.61
CA LEU A 48 -9.86 -29.61 8.01
C LEU A 48 -9.82 -28.72 6.76
N ILE A 49 -8.78 -28.84 5.94
CA ILE A 49 -8.67 -28.06 4.70
C ILE A 49 -9.87 -28.31 3.79
N GLN A 50 -10.21 -29.59 3.58
CA GLN A 50 -11.26 -29.98 2.66
C GLN A 50 -12.64 -29.49 3.09
N SER A 51 -12.99 -29.70 4.36
CA SER A 51 -14.31 -29.32 4.88
C SER A 51 -14.47 -27.80 4.93
N THR A 52 -13.45 -27.08 5.43
CA THR A 52 -13.44 -25.61 5.43
C THR A 52 -13.59 -25.05 4.02
N ALA A 53 -12.86 -25.60 3.03
CA ALA A 53 -12.95 -25.16 1.65
C ALA A 53 -14.34 -25.36 1.04
N LYS A 54 -14.96 -26.52 1.29
CA LYS A 54 -16.31 -26.84 0.79
C LYS A 54 -17.39 -25.96 1.42
N LEU A 55 -17.25 -25.63 2.69
CA LEU A 55 -18.24 -24.85 3.45
C LEU A 55 -18.13 -23.34 3.22
N HIS A 56 -16.90 -22.81 3.08
CA HIS A 56 -16.65 -21.37 3.15
C HIS A 56 -16.11 -20.74 1.86
N ILE A 57 -15.78 -21.52 0.82
CA ILE A 57 -15.40 -20.93 -0.47
C ILE A 57 -16.63 -20.86 -1.37
N GLU A 58 -17.11 -19.63 -1.59
CA GLU A 58 -18.20 -19.34 -2.49
C GLU A 58 -17.68 -19.28 -3.93
N LYS A 59 -18.30 -20.04 -4.83
CA LYS A 59 -17.93 -20.05 -6.25
C LYS A 59 -18.51 -18.82 -6.93
N VAL A 60 -17.64 -17.99 -7.50
CA VAL A 60 -18.05 -16.82 -8.30
C VAL A 60 -17.91 -17.12 -9.80
N LYS A 61 -16.92 -17.94 -10.19
CA LYS A 61 -16.65 -18.41 -11.55
C LYS A 61 -16.51 -17.29 -12.60
N LYS A 62 -16.00 -16.11 -12.24
CA LYS A 62 -15.79 -15.02 -13.21
C LYS A 62 -14.65 -15.34 -14.19
N SER A 63 -13.61 -16.01 -13.71
CA SER A 63 -12.49 -16.50 -14.53
C SER A 63 -11.72 -17.59 -13.79
N ASP A 64 -10.74 -18.22 -14.45
CA ASP A 64 -9.85 -19.19 -13.79
C ASP A 64 -8.98 -18.51 -12.70
N ALA A 65 -8.67 -17.21 -12.85
CA ALA A 65 -7.96 -16.43 -11.82
C ALA A 65 -8.88 -15.94 -10.69
N HIS A 66 -10.20 -15.87 -10.92
CA HIS A 66 -11.21 -15.46 -9.95
C HIS A 66 -12.37 -16.44 -9.94
N TRP A 67 -12.08 -17.64 -9.41
CA TRP A 67 -13.01 -18.77 -9.42
C TRP A 67 -13.92 -18.79 -8.19
N GLY A 68 -13.38 -18.41 -7.04
CA GLY A 68 -14.13 -18.31 -5.80
C GLY A 68 -13.63 -17.20 -4.89
N THR A 69 -14.36 -17.00 -3.80
CA THR A 69 -14.04 -16.06 -2.72
C THR A 69 -14.26 -16.74 -1.39
N ILE A 70 -13.36 -16.52 -0.44
CA ILE A 70 -13.54 -16.99 0.93
C ILE A 70 -14.59 -16.12 1.61
N ARG A 71 -15.66 -16.73 2.12
CA ARG A 71 -16.59 -16.10 3.05
C ARG A 71 -15.94 -16.04 4.43
N MET A 72 -15.73 -14.82 4.92
CA MET A 72 -15.25 -14.58 6.28
C MET A 72 -16.33 -14.95 7.31
N ASP A 73 -15.90 -15.23 8.54
CA ASP A 73 -16.83 -15.40 9.66
C ASP A 73 -17.45 -14.06 10.11
N GLU A 74 -18.29 -14.12 11.16
CA GLU A 74 -18.97 -12.95 11.72
C GLU A 74 -18.01 -11.88 12.24
N SER A 75 -16.82 -12.29 12.72
CA SER A 75 -15.76 -11.38 13.16
C SER A 75 -14.95 -10.80 11.98
N GLY A 76 -15.18 -11.29 10.75
CA GLY A 76 -14.42 -10.92 9.57
C GLY A 76 -13.10 -11.67 9.41
N ALA A 77 -12.89 -12.75 10.16
CA ALA A 77 -11.71 -13.61 10.07
C ALA A 77 -11.90 -14.71 9.01
N CYS A 78 -10.77 -15.13 8.44
CA CYS A 78 -10.71 -16.22 7.49
C CYS A 78 -10.95 -17.55 8.22
N PRO A 79 -11.83 -18.43 7.72
CA PRO A 79 -12.12 -19.72 8.35
C PRO A 79 -10.95 -20.72 8.28
N PHE A 80 -9.87 -20.39 7.55
CA PHE A 80 -8.62 -21.16 7.59
C PHE A 80 -7.68 -20.69 8.70
N LEU A 81 -7.94 -19.58 9.38
CA LEU A 81 -7.11 -19.09 10.47
C LEU A 81 -7.24 -20.03 11.68
N ASP A 82 -6.11 -20.41 12.29
CA ASP A 82 -6.12 -21.17 13.54
C ASP A 82 -6.16 -20.25 14.77
N GLY A 83 -6.32 -20.86 15.96
CA GLY A 83 -6.43 -20.11 17.21
C GLY A 83 -5.16 -19.35 17.65
N VAL A 84 -4.02 -19.55 16.97
CA VAL A 84 -2.77 -18.83 17.23
C VAL A 84 -2.45 -17.81 16.13
N GLY A 85 -3.37 -17.58 15.19
CA GLY A 85 -3.21 -16.58 14.14
C GLY A 85 -2.42 -17.05 12.91
N LEU A 86 -2.19 -18.35 12.76
CA LEU A 86 -1.55 -18.94 11.59
C LEU A 86 -2.58 -19.58 10.64
N CYS A 87 -2.40 -19.38 9.34
CA CYS A 87 -3.25 -20.00 8.34
C CYS A 87 -3.03 -21.52 8.27
N ASN A 88 -4.09 -22.32 8.46
CA ASN A 88 -4.04 -23.78 8.39
C ASN A 88 -3.57 -24.30 7.02
N VAL A 89 -3.84 -23.59 5.92
CA VAL A 89 -3.29 -23.94 4.60
C VAL A 89 -1.77 -23.85 4.64
N HIS A 90 -1.23 -22.72 5.12
CA HIS A 90 0.22 -22.54 5.21
C HIS A 90 0.84 -23.60 6.14
N LYS A 91 0.23 -23.82 7.31
CA LYS A 91 0.69 -24.76 8.34
C LYS A 91 0.73 -26.22 7.84
N LYS A 92 -0.29 -26.65 7.09
CA LYS A 92 -0.46 -28.06 6.68
C LYS A 92 0.05 -28.37 5.27
N MET A 93 0.02 -27.39 4.37
CA MET A 93 0.32 -27.56 2.94
C MET A 93 1.52 -26.74 2.46
N GLY A 94 2.06 -25.85 3.31
CA GLY A 94 3.19 -24.97 2.99
C GLY A 94 2.80 -23.71 2.22
N ALA A 95 3.75 -22.78 2.11
CA ALA A 95 3.55 -21.46 1.46
C ALA A 95 3.16 -21.57 -0.02
N GLU A 96 3.62 -22.60 -0.71
CA GLU A 96 3.36 -22.82 -2.14
C GLU A 96 1.91 -23.23 -2.44
N ALA A 97 1.19 -23.74 -1.45
CA ALA A 97 -0.22 -24.11 -1.56
C ALA A 97 -1.17 -22.91 -1.45
N LEU A 98 -0.68 -21.75 -1.01
CA LEU A 98 -1.50 -20.55 -0.88
C LEU A 98 -2.06 -20.11 -2.24
N SER A 99 -3.28 -19.55 -2.21
CA SER A 99 -3.85 -18.89 -3.39
C SER A 99 -2.96 -17.76 -3.89
N HIS A 100 -3.09 -17.40 -5.16
CA HIS A 100 -2.35 -16.25 -5.70
C HIS A 100 -2.50 -14.99 -4.83
N THR A 101 -3.70 -14.75 -4.31
CA THR A 101 -4.04 -13.64 -3.42
C THR A 101 -3.24 -13.67 -2.11
N CYS A 102 -3.24 -14.81 -1.40
CA CYS A 102 -2.51 -14.94 -0.14
C CYS A 102 -0.99 -15.00 -0.35
N LYS A 103 -0.53 -15.65 -1.42
CA LYS A 103 0.90 -15.79 -1.74
C LYS A 103 1.53 -14.46 -2.15
N THR A 104 0.78 -13.62 -2.84
CA THR A 104 1.28 -12.34 -3.35
C THR A 104 1.23 -11.26 -2.28
N TYR A 105 0.27 -11.28 -1.36
CA TYR A 105 0.26 -10.32 -0.25
C TYR A 105 1.57 -10.39 0.56
N PRO A 106 2.20 -9.26 0.93
CA PRO A 106 1.80 -7.86 0.71
C PRO A 106 2.42 -7.22 -0.55
N ARG A 107 3.03 -8.00 -1.46
CA ARG A 107 3.70 -7.53 -2.68
C ARG A 107 2.74 -6.88 -3.67
N GLN A 108 3.17 -5.75 -4.21
CA GLN A 108 2.51 -5.02 -5.28
C GLN A 108 3.51 -4.67 -6.39
N LEU A 109 2.98 -4.59 -7.61
CA LEU A 109 3.67 -4.06 -8.77
C LEU A 109 2.76 -3.03 -9.43
N ARG A 110 3.25 -1.79 -9.57
CA ARG A 110 2.51 -0.69 -10.21
C ARG A 110 3.32 -0.12 -11.37
N GLN A 111 2.66 0.14 -12.49
CA GLN A 111 3.29 0.83 -13.61
C GLN A 111 2.99 2.32 -13.51
N PHE A 112 4.01 3.16 -13.72
CA PHE A 112 3.92 4.60 -13.87
C PHE A 112 4.79 5.00 -15.07
N GLY A 113 4.17 5.34 -16.20
CA GLY A 113 4.90 5.60 -17.44
C GLY A 113 5.67 4.35 -17.89
N THR A 114 6.99 4.51 -18.04
CA THR A 114 7.91 3.42 -18.37
C THR A 114 8.45 2.68 -17.15
N GLN A 115 8.19 3.16 -15.94
CA GLN A 115 8.67 2.56 -14.70
C GLN A 115 7.67 1.55 -14.13
N HIS A 116 8.16 0.38 -13.76
CA HIS A 116 7.43 -0.62 -12.98
C HIS A 116 7.98 -0.60 -11.56
N ARG A 117 7.14 -0.29 -10.58
CA ARG A 117 7.55 -0.07 -9.19
C ARG A 117 7.04 -1.18 -8.31
N ARG A 118 7.97 -1.84 -7.62
CA ARG A 118 7.68 -2.82 -6.57
C ARG A 118 7.46 -2.11 -5.25
N SER A 119 6.44 -2.53 -4.53
CA SER A 119 6.16 -2.06 -3.18
C SER A 119 5.50 -3.15 -2.34
N LEU A 120 5.36 -2.90 -1.04
CA LEU A 120 4.62 -3.74 -0.12
C LEU A 120 3.54 -2.91 0.57
N VAL A 121 2.40 -3.54 0.89
CA VAL A 121 1.31 -2.88 1.61
C VAL A 121 1.63 -2.75 3.09
N LEU A 122 1.55 -1.53 3.63
CA LEU A 122 1.79 -1.19 5.04
C LEU A 122 0.74 -1.74 6.02
N SER A 123 -0.30 -2.43 5.54
CA SER A 123 -1.21 -3.19 6.41
C SER A 123 -0.57 -4.47 6.94
N CYS A 124 0.63 -4.83 6.50
CA CYS A 124 1.42 -5.90 7.08
C CYS A 124 2.35 -5.29 8.15
N PRO A 125 2.26 -5.72 9.42
CA PRO A 125 3.07 -5.13 10.49
C PRO A 125 4.57 -5.33 10.27
N GLU A 126 4.97 -6.46 9.70
CA GLU A 126 6.39 -6.70 9.35
C GLU A 126 6.87 -5.73 8.27
N VAL A 127 6.04 -5.42 7.27
CA VAL A 127 6.40 -4.41 6.26
C VAL A 127 6.55 -3.05 6.92
N SER A 128 5.61 -2.65 7.76
CA SER A 128 5.66 -1.36 8.47
C SER A 128 6.88 -1.25 9.37
N ARG A 129 7.25 -2.34 10.06
CA ARG A 129 8.49 -2.43 10.85
C ARG A 129 9.72 -2.19 9.98
N GLN A 130 9.82 -2.88 8.84
CA GLN A 130 10.94 -2.71 7.90
C GLN A 130 11.01 -1.27 7.38
N VAL A 131 9.89 -0.70 6.94
CA VAL A 131 9.87 0.65 6.37
C VAL A 131 10.17 1.73 7.40
N LEU A 132 9.68 1.60 8.64
CA LEU A 132 9.83 2.62 9.68
C LEU A 132 11.13 2.53 10.46
N LEU A 133 11.73 1.33 10.59
CA LEU A 133 12.88 1.11 11.46
C LEU A 133 14.18 0.83 10.71
N ASN A 134 14.14 0.58 9.40
CA ASN A 134 15.35 0.43 8.59
C ASN A 134 15.63 1.74 7.83
N PRO A 135 16.72 2.48 8.16
CA PRO A 135 17.06 3.72 7.46
C PRO A 135 17.33 3.51 5.96
N ASP A 136 17.73 2.30 5.58
CA ASP A 136 17.99 1.95 4.19
C ASP A 136 16.77 1.39 3.45
N ALA A 137 15.59 1.31 4.09
CA ALA A 137 14.39 0.72 3.51
C ALA A 137 14.12 1.24 2.09
N MET A 138 14.27 2.56 1.91
CA MET A 138 13.98 3.29 0.68
C MET A 138 15.18 3.41 -0.26
N VAL A 139 16.30 2.72 -0.03
CA VAL A 139 17.34 2.58 -1.06
C VAL A 139 16.78 1.78 -2.23
N VAL A 140 16.93 2.29 -3.44
CA VAL A 140 16.24 1.76 -4.64
C VAL A 140 17.22 1.22 -5.67
N ASP A 141 16.96 -0.01 -6.12
CA ASP A 141 17.61 -0.59 -7.28
C ASP A 141 16.77 -0.40 -8.55
N VAL A 142 17.42 -0.03 -9.65
CA VAL A 142 16.78 0.12 -10.96
C VAL A 142 17.39 -0.87 -11.95
N THR A 143 16.56 -1.77 -12.48
CA THR A 143 16.97 -2.78 -13.47
C THR A 143 16.07 -2.75 -14.70
N PRO A 144 16.45 -3.32 -15.86
CA PRO A 144 15.52 -3.48 -16.98
C PRO A 144 14.28 -4.31 -16.60
N PHE A 145 13.09 -3.87 -16.98
CA PHE A 145 11.86 -4.63 -16.72
C PHE A 145 11.72 -5.80 -17.70
N LYS A 146 11.50 -7.01 -17.15
CA LYS A 146 11.22 -8.24 -17.92
C LYS A 146 9.81 -8.70 -17.61
N GLY A 147 8.85 -8.35 -18.48
CA GLY A 147 7.45 -8.72 -18.29
C GLY A 147 6.53 -8.12 -19.34
N GLN A 148 5.23 -8.35 -19.19
CA GLN A 148 4.23 -7.74 -20.07
C GLN A 148 4.11 -6.24 -19.77
N VAL A 149 4.30 -5.44 -20.80
CA VAL A 149 4.14 -3.98 -20.74
C VAL A 149 2.74 -3.61 -21.21
N ARG A 150 2.09 -2.70 -20.50
CA ARG A 150 0.83 -2.07 -20.93
C ARG A 150 1.08 -0.61 -21.26
N PRO A 151 0.42 -0.02 -22.26
CA PRO A 151 0.45 1.43 -22.44
C PRO A 151 -0.08 2.12 -21.20
N SER A 152 0.73 3.01 -20.63
CA SER A 152 0.36 3.86 -19.48
C SER A 152 0.99 5.22 -19.72
N PRO A 153 0.38 6.06 -20.59
CA PRO A 153 0.92 7.39 -20.87
C PRO A 153 0.84 8.25 -19.62
N VAL A 154 1.95 8.89 -19.28
CA VAL A 154 2.02 9.91 -18.22
C VAL A 154 2.46 11.21 -18.88
N PRO A 155 1.73 12.33 -18.70
CA PRO A 155 2.18 13.63 -19.19
C PRO A 155 3.55 13.99 -18.61
N SER A 156 4.44 14.58 -19.43
CA SER A 156 5.78 14.96 -19.00
C SER A 156 5.79 15.89 -17.78
N THR A 157 4.81 16.79 -17.69
CA THR A 157 4.63 17.67 -16.52
C THR A 157 4.38 16.88 -15.25
N ILE A 158 3.52 15.85 -15.30
CA ILE A 158 3.21 14.99 -14.15
C ILE A 158 4.42 14.14 -13.76
N ASP A 159 5.16 13.61 -14.75
CA ASP A 159 6.39 12.84 -14.50
C ASP A 159 7.48 13.71 -13.83
N THR A 160 7.61 14.96 -14.28
CA THR A 160 8.53 15.94 -13.69
C THR A 160 8.13 16.29 -12.25
N LEU A 161 6.86 16.64 -12.01
CA LEU A 161 6.35 16.95 -10.67
C LEU A 161 6.51 15.77 -9.72
N HIS A 162 6.22 14.56 -10.19
CA HIS A 162 6.37 13.35 -9.40
C HIS A 162 7.84 13.10 -9.02
N SER A 163 8.77 13.27 -9.95
CA SER A 163 10.21 13.08 -9.70
C SER A 163 10.74 14.09 -8.69
N LEU A 164 10.46 15.37 -8.89
CA LEU A 164 10.85 16.44 -7.96
C LEU A 164 10.23 16.26 -6.58
N SER A 165 8.99 15.77 -6.49
CA SER A 165 8.36 15.48 -5.20
C SER A 165 9.10 14.38 -4.42
N ILE A 166 9.61 13.36 -5.12
CA ILE A 166 10.44 12.32 -4.49
C ILE A 166 11.77 12.91 -4.03
N ASP A 167 12.42 13.70 -4.87
CA ASP A 167 13.70 14.33 -4.53
C ASP A 167 13.56 15.21 -3.28
N LEU A 168 12.49 16.00 -3.19
CA LEU A 168 12.17 16.79 -1.99
C LEU A 168 11.93 15.90 -0.75
N LEU A 169 11.20 14.80 -0.90
CA LEU A 169 10.94 13.87 0.22
C LEU A 169 12.23 13.21 0.74
N LEU A 170 13.17 12.91 -0.16
CA LEU A 170 14.43 12.25 0.15
C LEU A 170 15.55 13.22 0.55
N ALA A 171 15.39 14.53 0.34
CA ALA A 171 16.39 15.52 0.69
C ALA A 171 16.63 15.57 2.21
N ASP A 172 17.90 15.62 2.60
CA ASP A 172 18.31 15.74 4.00
C ASP A 172 18.17 17.17 4.52
N GLY A 173 18.16 17.34 5.84
CA GLY A 173 18.19 18.66 6.48
C GLY A 173 16.86 19.44 6.50
N MET A 174 15.76 18.83 6.05
CA MET A 174 14.41 19.41 6.12
C MET A 174 13.47 18.56 6.97
N THR A 175 12.53 19.22 7.65
CA THR A 175 11.42 18.55 8.37
C THR A 175 10.43 17.94 7.37
N ILE A 176 9.59 16.99 7.83
CA ILE A 176 8.57 16.40 6.95
C ILE A 176 7.50 17.45 6.58
N GLU A 177 7.20 18.36 7.50
CA GLU A 177 6.28 19.47 7.31
C GLU A 177 6.76 20.39 6.18
N ASP A 178 8.04 20.79 6.22
CA ASP A 178 8.65 21.62 5.17
C ASP A 178 8.58 20.91 3.81
N LYS A 179 8.96 19.62 3.76
CA LYS A 179 8.92 18.82 2.54
C LYS A 179 7.51 18.74 1.95
N LEU A 180 6.51 18.46 2.78
CA LEU A 180 5.11 18.39 2.35
C LEU A 180 4.58 19.75 1.90
N TRP A 181 4.99 20.83 2.57
CA TRP A 181 4.58 22.18 2.19
C TRP A 181 5.18 22.58 0.84
N LEU A 182 6.48 22.32 0.62
CA LEU A 182 7.17 22.56 -0.66
C LEU A 182 6.53 21.77 -1.80
N ILE A 183 6.19 20.50 -1.58
CA ILE A 183 5.45 19.70 -2.57
C ILE A 183 4.11 20.35 -2.88
N GLY A 184 3.38 20.80 -1.86
CA GLY A 184 2.12 21.53 -2.04
C GLY A 184 2.29 22.80 -2.89
N MET A 185 3.30 23.62 -2.58
CA MET A 185 3.62 24.82 -3.36
C MET A 185 4.02 24.47 -4.80
N LEU A 186 4.79 23.40 -5.00
CA LEU A 186 5.19 22.91 -6.31
C LEU A 186 4.01 22.38 -7.14
N VAL A 187 2.99 21.79 -6.50
CA VAL A 187 1.78 21.31 -7.19
C VAL A 187 0.81 22.46 -7.52
N HIS A 188 0.77 23.51 -6.69
CA HIS A 188 -0.18 24.62 -6.82
C HIS A 188 0.40 25.90 -7.46
N ARG A 189 1.66 25.90 -7.85
CA ARG A 189 2.30 27.02 -8.54
C ARG A 189 1.65 27.33 -9.89
N ASP A 190 1.86 28.57 -10.33
CA ASP A 190 1.58 28.99 -11.69
C ASP A 190 2.69 28.51 -12.64
N GLU A 191 2.37 27.60 -13.55
CA GLU A 191 3.31 27.07 -14.56
C GLU A 191 3.82 28.17 -15.51
N GLY A 192 3.10 29.29 -15.65
CA GLY A 192 3.51 30.43 -16.48
C GLY A 192 4.68 31.26 -15.93
N LYS A 193 5.10 31.04 -14.67
CA LYS A 193 6.14 31.85 -13.99
C LYS A 193 7.55 31.27 -14.01
N GLY A 194 7.81 30.22 -14.79
CA GLY A 194 9.15 29.64 -14.97
C GLY A 194 9.13 28.12 -14.99
N SER A 195 10.30 27.47 -14.85
CA SER A 195 10.39 26.00 -14.75
C SER A 195 10.19 25.51 -13.30
N ASN A 196 9.86 24.22 -13.13
CA ASN A 196 9.79 23.58 -11.81
C ASN A 196 11.11 23.65 -11.05
N GLN A 197 12.21 23.48 -11.77
CA GLN A 197 13.56 23.56 -11.23
C GLN A 197 13.90 24.97 -10.70
N ALA A 198 13.64 26.01 -11.49
CA ALA A 198 13.95 27.38 -11.11
C ALA A 198 13.20 27.82 -9.84
N PHE A 199 11.99 27.32 -9.64
CA PHE A 199 11.21 27.59 -8.44
C PHE A 199 11.80 26.92 -7.20
N ILE A 200 12.22 25.65 -7.31
CA ILE A 200 12.90 24.98 -6.21
C ILE A 200 14.19 25.72 -5.86
N GLU A 201 14.98 26.12 -6.86
CA GLU A 201 16.20 26.90 -6.68
C GLU A 201 15.98 28.23 -5.97
N GLN A 202 14.85 28.91 -6.23
CA GLN A 202 14.47 30.13 -5.51
C GLN A 202 14.15 29.88 -4.04
N LEU A 203 13.71 28.68 -3.68
CA LEU A 203 13.35 28.32 -2.31
C LEU A 203 14.54 27.80 -1.50
N ILE A 204 15.62 27.33 -2.13
CA ILE A 204 16.81 26.80 -1.43
C ILE A 204 17.37 27.80 -0.40
N PRO A 205 17.59 29.09 -0.69
CA PRO A 205 18.06 30.04 0.32
C PRO A 205 17.09 30.18 1.49
N MET A 206 15.78 30.24 1.21
CA MET A 206 14.74 30.35 2.24
C MET A 206 14.66 29.11 3.15
N ILE A 207 14.94 27.93 2.58
CA ILE A 207 15.05 26.67 3.33
C ILE A 207 16.27 26.72 4.26
N ASN A 208 17.44 27.06 3.70
CA ASN A 208 18.70 27.08 4.45
C ASN A 208 18.70 28.12 5.58
N ASP A 209 18.05 29.26 5.37
CA ASP A 209 17.94 30.34 6.37
C ASP A 209 16.78 30.12 7.37
N GLY A 210 16.06 29.00 7.28
CA GLY A 210 14.93 28.66 8.16
C GLY A 210 13.68 29.53 7.94
N GLN A 211 13.68 30.40 6.94
CA GLN A 211 12.56 31.29 6.61
C GLN A 211 11.31 30.51 6.21
N LEU A 212 11.49 29.38 5.52
CA LEU A 212 10.38 28.51 5.13
C LEU A 212 9.67 27.93 6.38
N SER A 213 10.42 27.36 7.30
CA SER A 213 9.87 26.80 8.55
C SER A 213 9.21 27.88 9.41
N ALA A 214 9.80 29.09 9.45
CA ALA A 214 9.20 30.23 10.13
C ALA A 214 7.87 30.63 9.51
N ALA A 215 7.78 30.70 8.17
CA ALA A 215 6.55 31.00 7.44
C ALA A 215 5.47 29.92 7.64
N PHE A 216 5.84 28.65 7.61
CA PHE A 216 4.94 27.54 7.92
C PHE A 216 4.36 27.65 9.33
N SER A 217 5.20 28.02 10.30
CA SER A 217 4.80 28.19 11.71
C SER A 217 3.83 29.36 11.94
N GLN A 218 3.76 30.32 11.00
CA GLN A 218 2.78 31.41 11.05
C GLN A 218 1.40 31.00 10.51
N ILE A 219 1.28 29.83 9.88
CA ILE A 219 -0.02 29.35 9.39
C ILE A 219 -0.90 29.06 10.61
N PRO A 220 -2.06 29.73 10.75
CA PRO A 220 -2.90 29.55 11.93
C PRO A 220 -3.42 28.11 12.00
N PHE A 221 -3.42 27.55 13.21
CA PHE A 221 -4.10 26.28 13.46
C PHE A 221 -5.62 26.48 13.33
N ILE A 222 -6.21 25.94 12.26
CA ILE A 222 -7.65 25.97 12.03
C ILE A 222 -8.22 24.57 12.31
N GLY A 223 -8.47 24.27 13.58
CA GLY A 223 -8.94 22.94 14.00
C GLY A 223 -10.16 22.44 13.23
N LYS A 224 -11.12 23.31 12.91
CA LYS A 224 -12.30 22.94 12.10
C LYS A 224 -11.94 22.43 10.71
N VAL A 225 -10.95 23.04 10.06
CA VAL A 225 -10.50 22.64 8.72
C VAL A 225 -9.75 21.31 8.79
N GLN A 226 -8.90 21.13 9.80
CA GLN A 226 -8.21 19.85 9.99
C GLN A 226 -9.18 18.70 10.27
N TRP A 227 -10.16 18.91 11.14
CA TRP A 227 -11.22 17.94 11.41
C TRP A 227 -12.03 17.62 10.16
N TRP A 228 -12.42 18.65 9.41
CA TRP A 228 -13.10 18.47 8.14
C TRP A 228 -12.25 17.68 7.13
N ALA A 229 -10.97 17.99 7.02
CA ALA A 229 -10.04 17.29 6.12
C ALA A 229 -9.84 15.83 6.54
N LEU A 230 -9.60 15.58 7.83
CA LEU A 230 -9.45 14.23 8.39
C LEU A 230 -10.72 13.40 8.14
N ARG A 231 -11.90 13.95 8.45
CA ARG A 231 -13.18 13.31 8.19
C ARG A 231 -13.36 12.98 6.70
N THR A 232 -13.08 13.95 5.82
CA THR A 232 -13.22 13.79 4.37
C THR A 232 -12.28 12.71 3.82
N LEU A 233 -11.00 12.76 4.19
CA LEU A 233 -10.01 11.76 3.79
C LEU A 233 -10.41 10.37 4.29
N THR A 234 -10.87 10.27 5.53
CA THR A 234 -11.25 8.97 6.10
C THR A 234 -12.51 8.42 5.43
N HIS A 235 -13.51 9.25 5.11
CA HIS A 235 -14.65 8.81 4.28
C HIS A 235 -14.21 8.27 2.91
N LEU A 236 -13.31 8.97 2.21
CA LEU A 236 -12.79 8.52 0.92
C LEU A 236 -12.04 7.18 1.02
N LEU A 237 -11.27 7.00 2.10
CA LEU A 237 -10.57 5.75 2.36
C LEU A 237 -11.52 4.59 2.67
N VAL A 238 -12.61 4.86 3.40
CA VAL A 238 -13.62 3.87 3.79
C VAL A 238 -14.53 3.45 2.64
N GLN A 239 -14.86 4.35 1.71
CA GLN A 239 -15.63 4.02 0.51
C GLN A 239 -14.93 2.97 -0.37
N ASN A 240 -13.61 2.81 -0.24
CA ASN A 240 -12.81 1.78 -0.90
C ASN A 240 -12.81 0.45 -0.10
N GLN A 241 -14.00 -0.14 0.11
CA GLN A 241 -14.26 -1.32 0.98
C GLN A 241 -13.49 -2.62 0.63
N GLN A 242 -12.73 -2.65 -0.47
CA GLN A 242 -11.98 -3.83 -0.91
C GLN A 242 -10.60 -3.96 -0.27
N ARG A 243 -10.13 -2.97 0.51
CA ARG A 243 -8.79 -2.96 1.12
C ARG A 243 -8.82 -3.36 2.60
N ARG A 244 -7.82 -4.13 3.02
CA ARG A 244 -7.56 -4.46 4.44
C ARG A 244 -7.40 -3.17 5.25
N GLY A 245 -8.11 -3.07 6.37
CA GLY A 245 -8.13 -1.89 7.23
C GLY A 245 -9.29 -0.92 6.98
N SER A 246 -10.08 -1.09 5.92
CA SER A 246 -11.24 -0.24 5.60
C SER A 246 -12.31 -0.23 6.70
N ARG A 247 -12.59 -1.39 7.32
CA ARG A 247 -13.54 -1.50 8.46
C ARG A 247 -13.06 -0.80 9.72
N ALA A 248 -11.76 -0.93 10.05
CA ALA A 248 -11.16 -0.21 11.18
C ALA A 248 -11.18 1.31 10.94
N GLY A 249 -10.88 1.73 9.69
CA GLY A 249 -11.06 3.12 9.27
C GLY A 249 -12.49 3.61 9.42
N ALA A 250 -13.48 2.79 9.04
CA ALA A 250 -14.90 3.14 9.16
C ALA A 250 -15.32 3.35 10.61
N HIS A 251 -14.94 2.41 11.49
CA HIS A 251 -15.20 2.52 12.93
C HIS A 251 -14.56 3.77 13.54
N PHE A 252 -13.34 4.13 13.10
CA PHE A 252 -12.69 5.36 13.53
C PHE A 252 -13.45 6.61 13.05
N VAL A 253 -13.95 6.64 11.80
CA VAL A 253 -14.84 7.72 11.34
C VAL A 253 -16.11 7.82 12.17
N ASP A 254 -16.75 6.69 12.47
CA ASP A 254 -17.99 6.68 13.24
C ASP A 254 -17.79 7.19 14.66
N ILE A 255 -16.63 6.95 15.27
CA ILE A 255 -16.25 7.57 16.55
C ILE A 255 -16.05 9.07 16.36
N LEU A 256 -15.26 9.48 15.36
CA LEU A 256 -14.92 10.89 15.14
C LEU A 256 -16.09 11.76 14.67
N THR A 257 -17.18 11.17 14.17
CA THR A 257 -18.35 11.90 13.66
C THR A 257 -19.54 11.91 14.62
N LYS A 258 -19.40 11.27 15.79
CA LYS A 258 -20.41 11.26 16.87
C LYS A 258 -20.27 12.43 17.86
N GLU A 259 -19.30 13.31 17.66
CA GLU A 259 -19.17 14.62 18.32
C GLU A 259 -19.53 15.75 17.35
#